data_AF-A0A6G2PXG9-F1
#
_entry.id   AF-A0A6G2PXG9-F1
#
_cell.length_a   1.000
_cell.length_b   1.000
_cell.length_c   1.000
_cell.angle_alpha   90.00
_cell.angle_beta   90.00
_cell.angle_gamma   90.00
#
_symmetry.space_group_name_H-M   'P 1'
#
loop_
_entity.id
_entity.type
_entity.pdbx_description
1 polymer ?
#
loop_
_entity_poly.entity_id
_entity_poly.type
_entity_poly.pdbx_seq_one_letter_code
_entity_poly.pdbx_strand_id
1 'polypeptide(L)'
;DGGNSRWTDDEKHAAALAIKGIGFVDAGVSGGVWGLQNGYALMVGGEKENVDQLQPIFDALKPEGPYGYVHAGRVGAGHFSKMVHNGIEYAMMQA
;
A
#
# COMPACT_ATOMS: atom_id res chain seq x y z
N ASP A 1 -1.39 7.12 -2.65
CA ASP A 1 -1.36 7.51 -1.23
C ASP A 1 -0.59 6.44 -0.47
N GLY A 2 0.43 6.82 0.30
CA GLY A 2 1.30 5.90 1.04
C GLY A 2 1.09 5.91 2.56
N GLY A 3 0.07 6.64 3.04
CA GLY A 3 -0.18 6.85 4.46
C GLY A 3 -0.84 5.66 5.17
N ASN A 4 -1.18 5.88 6.44
CA ASN A 4 -2.10 5.01 7.20
C ASN A 4 -3.54 5.49 7.02
N SER A 5 -3.95 5.75 5.78
CA SER A 5 -5.27 6.27 5.47
C SER A 5 -6.35 5.21 5.72
N ARG A 6 -7.55 5.66 6.07
CA ARG A 6 -8.69 4.77 6.25
C ARG A 6 -9.15 4.27 4.88
N TRP A 7 -9.11 2.96 4.67
CA TRP A 7 -9.34 2.33 3.36
C TRP A 7 -10.67 2.71 2.69
N THR A 8 -11.72 3.01 3.46
CA THR A 8 -13.03 3.43 2.93
C THR A 8 -13.03 4.81 2.28
N ASP A 9 -11.99 5.62 2.52
CA ASP A 9 -11.85 6.94 1.88
C ASP A 9 -11.12 6.86 0.53
N ASP A 10 -10.42 5.75 0.26
CA ASP A 10 -9.69 5.56 -1.00
C ASP A 10 -10.61 5.53 -2.22
N GLU A 11 -11.77 4.86 -2.14
CA GLU A 11 -12.74 4.84 -3.24
C GLU A 11 -13.26 6.26 -3.55
N LYS A 12 -13.42 7.11 -2.52
CA LYS A 12 -13.85 8.51 -2.68
C LYS A 12 -12.75 9.34 -3.33
N HIS A 13 -11.50 9.17 -2.91
CA HIS A 13 -10.35 9.85 -3.48
C HIS A 13 -10.13 9.44 -4.94
N ALA A 14 -10.21 8.15 -5.23
CA ALA A 14 -10.11 7.63 -6.59
C ALA A 14 -11.20 8.20 -7.49
N ALA A 15 -12.46 8.23 -7.04
CA ALA A 15 -13.56 8.82 -7.81
C ALA A 15 -13.33 10.32 -8.07
N ALA A 16 -12.88 11.08 -7.07
CA ALA A 16 -12.61 12.51 -7.21
C ALA A 16 -11.45 12.81 -8.17
N LEU A 17 -10.42 11.95 -8.21
CA LEU A 17 -9.28 12.07 -9.11
C LEU A 17 -9.62 11.61 -10.53
N ALA A 18 -10.46 10.58 -10.67
CA ALA A 18 -10.90 10.07 -11.96
C ALA A 18 -11.64 11.12 -12.80
N ILE A 19 -12.42 12.02 -12.16
CA ILE A 19 -13.07 13.16 -12.83
C ILE A 19 -12.03 14.06 -13.56
N LYS A 20 -10.80 14.10 -13.05
CA LYS A 20 -9.69 14.88 -13.60
C LYS A 20 -8.77 14.04 -14.52
N GLY A 21 -9.13 12.80 -14.81
CA GLY A 21 -8.29 11.86 -15.57
C GLY A 21 -7.05 11.38 -14.82
N ILE A 22 -7.04 11.44 -13.48
CA ILE A 22 -5.90 11.04 -12.65
C ILE A 22 -6.17 9.66 -12.06
N GLY A 23 -5.26 8.71 -12.29
CA GLY A 23 -5.27 7.39 -11.66
C GLY A 23 -4.92 7.45 -10.17
N PHE A 24 -5.50 6.55 -9.38
CA PHE A 24 -5.25 6.45 -7.94
C PHE A 24 -4.72 5.07 -7.57
N VAL A 25 -3.73 5.07 -6.67
CA VAL A 25 -3.11 3.88 -6.08
C VAL A 25 -2.94 4.14 -4.59
N ASP A 26 -3.52 3.29 -3.75
CA ASP A 26 -3.27 3.24 -2.31
C ASP A 26 -2.14 2.25 -2.01
N ALA A 27 -1.27 2.59 -1.07
CA ALA A 27 -0.10 1.79 -0.72
C ALA A 27 0.10 1.79 0.80
N GLY A 28 -0.31 0.70 1.43
CA GLY A 28 0.04 0.43 2.81
C GLY A 28 1.54 0.16 2.96
N VAL A 29 2.23 0.99 3.74
CA VAL A 29 3.69 0.86 3.96
C VAL A 29 3.98 0.44 5.40
N SER A 30 4.77 -0.60 5.61
CA SER A 30 5.26 -1.02 6.95
C SER A 30 6.77 -1.28 6.95
N GLY A 31 7.41 -1.13 8.12
CA GLY A 31 8.86 -1.20 8.31
C GLY A 31 9.44 -0.09 9.21
N GLY A 32 8.65 0.96 9.45
CA GLY A 32 9.06 2.08 10.30
C GLY A 32 10.34 2.76 9.80
N VAL A 33 11.12 3.33 10.72
CA VAL A 33 12.38 4.02 10.38
C VAL A 33 13.45 3.08 9.78
N TRP A 34 13.37 1.79 10.09
CA TRP A 34 14.32 0.78 9.64
C TRP A 34 14.08 0.34 8.19
N GLY A 35 12.93 0.69 7.61
CA GLY A 35 12.63 0.36 6.22
C GLY A 35 13.58 1.04 5.23
N LEU A 36 14.24 2.15 5.61
CA LEU A 36 15.26 2.76 4.77
C LEU A 36 16.49 1.85 4.56
N GLN A 37 16.89 1.08 5.57
CA GLN A 37 18.01 0.13 5.43
C GLN A 37 17.56 -1.23 4.91
N ASN A 38 16.38 -1.70 5.35
CA ASN A 38 15.97 -3.09 5.14
C ASN A 38 14.96 -3.28 4.00
N GLY A 39 14.42 -2.18 3.46
CA GLY A 39 13.25 -2.18 2.59
C GLY A 39 11.93 -2.20 3.36
N TYR A 40 10.86 -1.83 2.67
CA TYR A 40 9.50 -1.74 3.22
C TYR A 40 8.62 -2.91 2.79
N ALA A 41 7.70 -3.32 3.66
CA ALA A 41 6.57 -4.15 3.24
C ALA A 41 5.50 -3.24 2.63
N LEU A 42 5.18 -3.49 1.36
CA LEU A 42 4.28 -2.68 0.54
C LEU A 42 3.03 -3.47 0.15
N MET A 43 1.86 -2.99 0.54
CA MET A 43 0.56 -3.57 0.20
C MET A 43 -0.18 -2.58 -0.68
N VAL A 44 -0.30 -2.85 -1.97
CA VAL A 44 -0.74 -1.87 -2.97
C VAL A 44 -2.13 -2.22 -3.49
N GLY A 45 -3.03 -1.25 -3.49
CA GLY A 45 -4.36 -1.31 -4.08
C GLY A 45 -4.49 -0.34 -5.25
N GLY A 46 -5.25 -0.72 -6.28
CA GLY A 46 -5.50 0.11 -7.45
C GLY A 46 -5.76 -0.71 -8.71
N GLU A 47 -6.13 -0.01 -9.78
CA GLU A 47 -6.24 -0.60 -11.12
C GLU A 47 -4.86 -1.08 -11.59
N LYS A 48 -4.84 -2.23 -12.27
CA LYS A 48 -3.59 -2.90 -12.66
C LYS A 48 -2.67 -1.98 -13.47
N GLU A 49 -3.23 -1.22 -14.39
CA GLU A 49 -2.47 -0.34 -15.29
C GLU A 49 -1.78 0.79 -14.52
N ASN A 50 -2.39 1.30 -13.46
CA ASN A 50 -1.78 2.33 -12.61
C ASN A 50 -0.72 1.73 -11.69
N VAL A 51 -0.98 0.53 -11.15
CA VAL A 51 -0.04 -0.19 -10.29
C VAL A 51 1.22 -0.59 -11.07
N ASP A 52 1.05 -1.12 -12.29
CA ASP A 52 2.16 -1.51 -13.16
C ASP A 52 3.07 -0.32 -13.50
N GLN A 53 2.50 0.88 -13.71
CA GLN A 53 3.28 2.10 -13.94
C GLN A 53 4.14 2.50 -12.74
N LEU A 54 3.69 2.19 -11.52
CA LEU A 54 4.40 2.49 -10.28
C LEU A 54 5.31 1.34 -9.82
N GLN A 55 5.27 0.17 -10.48
CA GLN A 55 6.05 -1.00 -10.11
C GLN A 55 7.55 -0.70 -9.89
N PRO A 56 8.25 0.11 -10.72
CA PRO A 56 9.66 0.42 -10.48
C PRO A 56 9.92 1.12 -9.14
N ILE A 57 8.96 1.89 -8.63
CA ILE A 57 9.07 2.55 -7.31
C ILE A 57 8.94 1.51 -6.20
N PHE A 58 8.00 0.58 -6.33
CA PHE A 58 7.82 -0.48 -5.34
C PHE A 58 9.00 -1.44 -5.31
N ASP A 59 9.56 -1.79 -6.47
CA ASP A 59 10.75 -2.62 -6.58
C ASP A 59 11.98 -1.96 -5.94
N ALA A 60 12.09 -0.63 -6.03
CA ALA A 60 13.17 0.13 -5.41
C ALA A 60 13.02 0.25 -3.88
N LEU A 61 11.80 0.20 -3.35
CA LEU A 61 11.53 0.42 -1.93
C LEU A 61 11.38 -0.87 -1.12
N LYS A 62 11.00 -1.97 -1.75
CA LYS A 62 10.87 -3.27 -1.08
C LYS A 62 12.25 -3.90 -0.82
N PRO A 63 12.36 -4.87 0.10
CA PRO A 63 13.57 -5.67 0.27
C PRO A 63 13.96 -6.40 -1.02
N GLU A 64 15.25 -6.72 -1.15
CA GLU A 64 15.76 -7.57 -2.22
C GLU A 64 15.08 -8.96 -2.22
N GLY A 65 14.91 -9.53 -3.41
CA GLY A 65 14.30 -10.85 -3.59
C GLY A 65 12.79 -10.82 -3.89
N PRO A 66 12.05 -11.93 -3.68
CA PRO A 66 10.66 -12.04 -4.11
C PRO A 66 9.63 -11.52 -3.07
N TYR A 67 10.07 -10.93 -1.96
CA TYR A 67 9.21 -10.55 -0.85
C TYR A 67 8.99 -9.04 -0.74
N GLY A 68 8.14 -8.64 0.22
CA GLY A 68 7.93 -7.25 0.63
C GLY A 68 7.05 -6.40 -0.30
N TYR A 69 6.43 -7.00 -1.31
CA TYR A 69 5.45 -6.33 -2.16
C TYR A 69 4.29 -7.27 -2.48
N VAL A 70 3.07 -6.71 -2.52
CA VAL A 70 1.90 -7.37 -3.07
C VAL A 70 0.96 -6.34 -3.70
N HIS A 71 0.46 -6.62 -4.91
CA HIS A 71 -0.74 -5.97 -5.44
C HIS A 71 -1.96 -6.68 -4.81
N ALA A 72 -2.51 -6.08 -3.76
CA ALA A 72 -3.53 -6.66 -2.91
C ALA A 72 -4.93 -6.67 -3.55
N GLY A 73 -5.15 -5.85 -4.58
CA GLY A 73 -6.40 -5.82 -5.34
C GLY A 73 -6.76 -4.43 -5.84
N ARG A 74 -8.06 -4.18 -5.99
CA ARG A 74 -8.62 -2.88 -6.41
C ARG A 74 -8.34 -1.78 -5.38
N VAL A 75 -8.68 -0.54 -5.74
CA VAL A 75 -8.59 0.64 -4.85
C VAL A 75 -9.12 0.32 -3.45
N GLY A 76 -8.35 0.68 -2.43
CA GLY A 76 -8.62 0.46 -1.00
C GLY A 76 -8.08 -0.86 -0.45
N ALA A 77 -7.74 -1.84 -1.31
CA ALA A 77 -7.24 -3.15 -0.85
C ALA A 77 -5.87 -3.06 -0.18
N GLY A 78 -5.01 -2.12 -0.58
CA GLY A 78 -3.68 -1.91 0.00
C GLY A 78 -3.77 -1.36 1.42
N HIS A 79 -4.51 -0.27 1.62
CA HIS A 79 -4.76 0.29 2.96
C HIS A 79 -5.58 -0.66 3.84
N PHE A 80 -6.53 -1.43 3.28
CA PHE A 80 -7.23 -2.45 4.06
C PHE A 80 -6.28 -3.52 4.59
N SER A 81 -5.40 -4.04 3.72
CA SER A 81 -4.38 -5.02 4.10
C SER A 81 -3.47 -4.47 5.19
N LYS A 82 -3.08 -3.19 5.08
CA LYS A 82 -2.26 -2.51 6.09
C LYS A 82 -2.97 -2.31 7.42
N MET A 83 -4.27 -2.01 7.40
CA MET A 83 -5.09 -1.93 8.60
C MET A 83 -5.13 -3.28 9.33
N VAL A 84 -5.32 -4.39 8.60
CA VAL A 84 -5.29 -5.74 9.17
C VAL A 84 -3.91 -6.08 9.72
N HIS A 85 -2.82 -5.75 9.00
CA HIS A 85 -1.45 -5.91 9.47
C HIS A 85 -1.25 -5.23 10.83
N ASN A 86 -1.60 -3.95 10.97
CA ASN A 86 -1.50 -3.25 12.24
C ASN A 86 -2.37 -3.91 13.34
N GLY A 87 -3.55 -4.43 13.00
CA GLY A 87 -4.37 -5.17 13.96
C GLY A 87 -3.67 -6.42 14.51
N ILE A 88 -2.98 -7.16 13.65
CA ILE A 88 -2.16 -8.33 14.04
C ILE A 88 -0.98 -7.89 14.90
N GLU A 89 -0.27 -6.83 14.51
CA GLU A 89 0.86 -6.26 15.27
C GLU A 89 0.45 -5.97 16.72
N TYR A 90 -0.70 -5.32 16.92
CA TYR A 90 -1.21 -5.00 18.26
C TYR A 90 -1.55 -6.25 19.07
N ALA A 91 -2.16 -7.26 18.45
CA ALA A 91 -2.45 -8.52 19.11
C ALA A 91 -1.17 -9.23 19.56
N MET A 92 -0.12 -9.22 18.73
CA MET A 92 1.17 -9.80 19.07
C MET A 92 1.90 -9.05 20.18
N MET A 93 1.84 -7.71 20.20
CA MET A 93 2.45 -6.90 21.25
C MET A 93 1.81 -7.12 22.63
N GLN A 94 0.53 -7.52 22.67
CA GLN A 94 -0.20 -7.79 23.89
C GLN A 94 -0.05 -9.22 24.41
N ALA A 95 0.35 -10.16 23.55
CA ALA A 95 0.40 -11.61 23.82
C ALA A 95 1.39 -12.00 24.92
#